data_AF-A0A0N5CS37-F1
#
_entry.id   AF-A0A0N5CS37-F1
#
_cell.length_a   1.000
_cell.length_b   1.000
_cell.length_c   1.000
_cell.angle_alpha   90.00
_cell.angle_beta   90.00
_cell.angle_gamma   90.00
#
_symmetry.space_group_name_H-M   'P 1'
#
loop_
_entity.id
_entity.type
_entity.pdbx_description
1 polymer ?
#
loop_
_entity_poly.entity_id
_entity_poly.type
_entity_poly.pdbx_seq_one_letter_code
_entity_poly.pdbx_strand_id
1 'polypeptide(L)'
;MLSEIYDKPGWKVRGDFIAPQSDQRYPFLPRLRHAVICVVIVVRYLIHVVVCWWKGQKVFLNIFQRLRHNPFAGVPCGGIGCGGIGRDFRGGFCRFSLLPGIVEQQITCILKAVSNIKAVNRVVK
;
A
#
# COMPACT_ATOMS: atom_id res chain seq x y z
N MET A 1 -23.64 11.49 -22.96
CA MET A 1 -23.34 12.06 -21.63
C MET A 1 -22.45 11.14 -20.77
N LEU A 2 -22.85 9.91 -20.42
CA LEU A 2 -21.95 9.00 -19.67
C LEU A 2 -20.71 8.59 -20.49
N SER A 3 -20.88 8.28 -21.77
CA SER A 3 -19.78 7.91 -22.68
C SER A 3 -18.69 8.99 -22.75
N GLU A 4 -19.04 10.28 -22.81
CA GLU A 4 -18.08 11.39 -22.84
C GLU A 4 -17.29 11.56 -21.53
N ILE A 5 -17.89 11.22 -20.38
CA ILE A 5 -17.16 11.21 -19.10
C ILE A 5 -16.15 10.07 -19.10
N TYR A 6 -16.54 8.91 -19.64
CA TYR A 6 -15.67 7.75 -19.77
C TYR A 6 -14.60 7.91 -20.86
N ASP A 7 -14.72 8.86 -21.78
CA ASP A 7 -13.72 9.08 -22.85
C ASP A 7 -12.59 10.03 -22.45
N LYS A 8 -12.66 10.61 -21.24
CA LYS A 8 -11.64 11.52 -20.73
C LYS A 8 -10.29 10.82 -20.53
N PRO A 9 -9.16 11.51 -20.74
CA PRO A 9 -7.84 10.95 -20.48
C PRO A 9 -7.70 10.58 -19.00
N GLY A 10 -7.22 9.36 -18.74
CA GLY A 10 -7.03 8.84 -17.40
C GLY A 10 -6.60 7.37 -17.45
N TRP A 11 -5.91 6.92 -16.39
CA TRP A 11 -5.56 5.52 -16.27
C TRP A 11 -6.82 4.69 -16.04
N LYS A 12 -7.13 3.78 -16.97
CA LYS A 12 -8.33 2.93 -16.94
C LYS A 12 -7.89 1.48 -17.09
N VAL A 13 -8.39 0.64 -16.20
CA VAL A 13 -8.08 -0.78 -16.21
C VAL A 13 -9.28 -1.59 -15.76
N ARG A 14 -9.41 -2.83 -16.25
CA ARG A 14 -10.42 -3.76 -15.74
C ARG A 14 -10.03 -4.23 -14.34
N GLY A 15 -11.04 -4.48 -13.49
CA GLY A 15 -10.84 -4.96 -12.13
C GLY A 15 -10.07 -6.29 -12.01
N ASP A 16 -10.07 -7.11 -13.05
CA ASP A 16 -9.40 -8.41 -13.07
C ASP A 16 -7.99 -8.36 -13.68
N PHE A 17 -7.54 -7.17 -14.08
CA PHE A 17 -6.22 -7.00 -14.65
C PHE A 17 -5.16 -7.23 -13.57
N ILE A 18 -4.26 -8.16 -13.86
CA ILE A 18 -3.05 -8.41 -13.08
C ILE A 18 -1.90 -8.00 -13.99
N ALA A 19 -1.09 -7.03 -13.56
CA ALA A 19 0.06 -6.62 -14.34
C ALA A 19 1.02 -7.82 -14.48
N PRO A 20 1.55 -8.12 -15.68
CA PRO A 20 2.41 -9.29 -15.88
C PRO A 20 3.68 -9.25 -15.03
N GLN A 21 4.09 -8.05 -14.59
CA GLN A 21 5.26 -7.83 -13.73
C GLN A 21 4.90 -7.71 -12.24
N SER A 22 3.63 -7.85 -11.86
CA SER A 22 3.20 -7.68 -10.46
C SER A 22 3.81 -8.72 -9.51
N ASP A 23 4.03 -9.93 -9.99
CA ASP A 23 4.64 -11.01 -9.22
C ASP A 23 6.17 -11.04 -9.35
N GLN A 24 6.72 -10.38 -10.37
CA GLN A 24 8.16 -10.43 -10.65
C GLN A 24 8.92 -9.39 -9.83
N ARG A 25 9.64 -9.85 -8.81
CA ARG A 25 10.49 -8.99 -7.98
C ARG A 25 11.96 -9.26 -8.26
N TYR A 26 12.59 -8.35 -8.98
CA TYR A 26 14.03 -8.41 -9.17
C TYR A 26 14.76 -7.99 -7.88
N PRO A 27 15.82 -8.70 -7.47
CA PRO A 27 16.70 -8.21 -6.43
C PRO A 27 17.36 -6.92 -6.95
N PHE A 28 17.03 -5.79 -6.32
CA PHE A 28 17.75 -4.54 -6.58
C PHE A 28 19.13 -4.65 -5.95
N LEU A 29 20.14 -4.85 -6.79
CA LEU A 29 21.55 -4.78 -6.42
C LEU A 29 22.05 -3.37 -6.70
N PRO A 30 22.26 -2.53 -5.67
CA PRO A 30 22.78 -1.18 -5.89
C PRO A 30 24.19 -1.26 -6.46
N ARG A 31 24.54 -0.29 -7.30
CA ARG A 31 25.92 -0.11 -7.77
C ARG A 31 26.85 0.07 -6.57
N LEU A 32 28.07 -0.50 -6.62
CA LEU A 32 29.02 -0.50 -5.49
C LEU A 32 29.25 0.89 -4.86
N ARG A 33 29.29 1.95 -5.67
CA ARG A 33 29.41 3.34 -5.15
C ARG A 33 28.27 3.74 -4.21
N HIS A 34 27.04 3.31 -4.51
CA HIS A 34 25.89 3.54 -3.65
C HIS A 34 25.93 2.65 -2.41
N ALA A 35 26.49 1.44 -2.51
CA ALA A 35 26.64 0.55 -1.35
C ALA A 35 27.47 1.21 -0.25
N VAL A 36 28.56 1.91 -0.60
CA VAL A 36 29.39 2.67 0.36
C VAL A 36 28.59 3.78 1.06
N ILE A 37 27.74 4.51 0.32
CA ILE A 37 26.87 5.53 0.90
C ILE A 37 25.83 4.90 1.84
N CYS A 38 25.29 3.73 1.47
CA CYS A 38 24.36 2.99 2.32
C CYS A 38 24.98 2.52 3.65
N VAL A 39 26.31 2.34 3.73
CA VAL A 39 26.98 1.93 4.99
C VAL A 39 26.68 2.91 6.12
N VAL A 40 26.69 4.22 5.85
CA VAL A 40 26.41 5.24 6.88
C VAL A 40 25.00 5.10 7.45
N ILE A 41 24.02 4.78 6.59
CA ILE A 41 22.63 4.55 6.99
C ILE A 41 22.53 3.27 7.83
N VAL A 42 23.20 2.20 7.43
CA VAL A 42 23.23 0.93 8.17
C VAL A 42 23.82 1.13 9.56
N VAL A 43 24.97 1.81 9.68
CA VAL A 43 25.59 2.09 10.98
C VAL A 43 24.67 2.93 11.87
N ARG A 44 24.06 3.99 11.34
CA ARG A 44 23.09 4.80 12.09
C ARG A 44 21.90 3.98 12.58
N TYR A 45 21.40 3.08 11.74
CA TYR A 45 20.31 2.17 12.11
C TYR A 45 20.73 1.18 13.19
N LEU A 46 21.92 0.60 13.12
CA LEU A 46 22.43 -0.31 14.16
C LEU A 46 22.54 0.38 15.52
N ILE A 47 23.08 1.61 15.56
CA ILE A 47 23.13 2.42 16.80
C ILE A 47 21.71 2.64 17.33
N HIS A 48 20.76 3.01 16.46
CA HIS A 48 19.37 3.22 16.86
C HIS A 48 18.73 1.95 17.43
N VAL A 49 18.97 0.78 16.83
CA VAL A 49 18.49 -0.51 17.33
C VAL A 49 19.04 -0.80 18.72
N VAL A 50 20.34 -0.57 18.95
CA VAL A 50 20.97 -0.76 20.27
C VAL A 50 20.33 0.17 21.31
N VAL A 51 20.11 1.45 20.97
CA VAL A 51 19.46 2.41 21.87
C VAL A 51 18.01 2.00 22.18
N CYS A 52 17.23 1.59 21.17
CA CYS A 52 15.86 1.11 21.37
C CYS A 52 15.81 -0.15 22.21
N TRP A 53 16.73 -1.09 21.97
CA TRP A 53 16.86 -2.32 22.74
C TRP A 53 17.15 -2.01 24.21
N TRP A 54 18.08 -1.08 24.48
CA TRP A 54 18.40 -0.66 25.84
C TRP A 54 17.22 0.02 26.55
N LYS A 55 16.35 0.73 25.80
CA LYS A 55 15.12 1.34 26.31
C LYS A 55 13.92 0.38 26.37
N GLY A 56 14.06 -0.88 25.94
CA GLY A 56 12.95 -1.83 25.84
C GLY A 56 11.87 -1.45 24.82
N GLN A 57 12.18 -0.55 23.87
CA GLN A 57 11.24 -0.08 22.86
C GLN A 57 11.32 -0.92 21.59
N LYS A 58 10.19 -1.17 20.94
CA LYS A 58 10.14 -1.85 19.64
C LYS A 58 10.68 -0.93 18.55
N VAL A 59 11.50 -1.47 17.66
CA VAL A 59 12.04 -0.73 16.50
C VAL A 59 10.92 -0.51 15.49
N PHE A 60 10.65 0.76 15.14
CA PHE A 60 9.56 1.13 14.25
C PHE A 60 9.84 0.79 12.77
N LEU A 61 11.08 0.95 12.32
CA LEU A 61 11.47 0.73 10.93
C LEU A 61 12.09 -0.64 10.74
N ASN A 62 11.45 -1.53 10.00
CA ASN A 62 12.05 -2.82 9.62
C ASN A 62 12.70 -2.73 8.23
N ILE A 63 14.03 -2.53 8.20
CA ILE A 63 14.79 -2.47 6.93
C ILE A 63 15.05 -3.86 6.31
N PHE A 64 14.89 -4.93 7.08
CA PHE A 64 15.20 -6.30 6.64
C PHE A 64 14.02 -6.95 5.94
N GLN A 65 12.81 -6.65 6.39
CA GLN A 65 11.60 -7.16 5.76
C GLN A 65 11.16 -6.22 4.63
N ARG A 66 11.29 -6.70 3.40
CA ARG A 66 10.76 -5.98 2.23
C ARG A 66 9.23 -5.99 2.29
N LEU A 67 8.62 -4.80 2.34
CA LEU A 67 7.15 -4.68 2.36
C LEU A 67 6.58 -5.25 1.05
N ARG A 68 5.68 -6.24 1.14
CA ARG A 68 4.91 -6.71 -0.01
C ARG A 68 3.92 -5.62 -0.41
N HIS A 69 4.01 -5.10 -1.63
CA HIS A 69 2.99 -4.20 -2.16
C HIS A 69 1.78 -5.00 -2.67
N ASN A 70 0.58 -4.44 -2.53
CA ASN A 70 -0.63 -4.97 -3.16
C ASN A 70 -0.58 -4.58 -4.66
N PRO A 71 -0.69 -5.53 -5.60
CA PRO A 71 -0.71 -5.21 -7.03
C PRO A 71 -1.96 -4.42 -7.46
N PHE A 72 -3.01 -4.45 -6.63
CA PHE A 72 -4.29 -3.84 -6.95
C PHE A 72 -4.42 -2.36 -6.55
N ALA A 73 -3.31 -1.62 -6.41
CA ALA A 73 -3.32 -0.23 -5.92
C ALA A 73 -4.06 0.75 -6.84
N GLY A 74 -4.78 1.70 -6.24
CA GLY A 74 -5.40 2.83 -6.92
C GLY A 74 -5.11 4.16 -6.20
N VAL A 75 -5.93 5.17 -6.48
CA VAL A 75 -5.73 6.53 -5.97
C VAL A 75 -6.08 6.59 -4.47
N PRO A 76 -5.21 7.17 -3.63
CA PRO A 76 -5.53 7.37 -2.22
C PRO A 76 -6.63 8.43 -2.06
N CYS A 77 -7.55 8.16 -1.15
CA CYS A 77 -8.55 9.10 -0.68
C CYS A 77 -8.04 9.73 0.61
N GLY A 78 -7.77 11.03 0.60
CA GLY A 78 -7.31 11.77 1.77
C GLY A 78 -6.72 13.12 1.39
N GLY A 79 -6.97 14.14 2.20
CA GLY A 79 -6.35 15.45 2.09
C GLY A 79 -4.94 15.46 2.69
N ILE A 80 -4.18 16.52 2.40
CA ILE A 80 -2.88 16.75 3.03
C ILE A 80 -3.08 16.87 4.54
N GLY A 81 -2.36 16.05 5.32
CA GLY A 81 -2.40 16.08 6.79
C GLY A 81 -3.56 15.33 7.45
N CYS A 82 -4.59 14.90 6.71
CA CYS A 82 -5.74 14.18 7.26
C CYS A 82 -5.50 12.66 7.43
N GLY A 83 -4.36 12.17 6.96
CA GLY A 83 -4.18 10.75 6.68
C GLY A 83 -4.90 10.34 5.39
N GLY A 84 -4.53 9.17 4.87
CA GLY A 84 -4.97 8.71 3.55
C GLY A 84 -5.36 7.25 3.56
N ILE A 85 -6.38 6.90 2.78
CA ILE A 85 -6.81 5.53 2.56
C ILE A 85 -6.61 5.19 1.09
N GLY A 86 -5.66 4.30 0.80
CA GLY A 86 -5.46 3.74 -0.53
C GLY A 86 -6.60 2.82 -0.91
N ARG A 87 -7.32 3.23 -1.96
CA ARG A 87 -8.38 2.43 -2.57
C ARG A 87 -7.80 1.66 -3.74
N ASP A 88 -8.15 0.39 -3.84
CA ASP A 88 -7.86 -0.43 -5.00
C ASP A 88 -8.77 -0.04 -6.16
N PHE A 89 -8.28 -0.18 -7.40
CA PHE A 89 -9.11 0.06 -8.59
C PHE A 89 -10.32 -0.88 -8.70
N ARG A 90 -10.30 -1.99 -7.94
CA ARG A 90 -11.40 -2.96 -7.77
C ARG A 90 -12.45 -2.49 -6.75
N GLY A 91 -12.20 -1.39 -6.06
CA GLY A 91 -13.09 -0.82 -5.05
C GLY A 91 -12.81 -1.27 -3.61
N GLY A 92 -11.77 -2.06 -3.36
CA GLY A 92 -11.34 -2.46 -2.01
C GLY A 92 -10.51 -1.41 -1.29
N PHE A 93 -10.42 -1.49 0.04
CA PHE A 93 -9.49 -0.67 0.84
C PHE A 93 -8.33 -1.53 1.34
N CYS A 94 -7.10 -1.16 1.00
CA CYS A 94 -5.94 -2.05 1.19
C CYS A 94 -4.68 -1.33 1.70
N ARG A 95 -4.67 0.02 1.76
CA ARG A 95 -3.59 0.82 2.39
C ARG A 95 -4.19 1.88 3.31
N PHE A 96 -3.69 1.98 4.54
CA PHE A 96 -4.18 2.92 5.56
C PHE A 96 -2.99 3.70 6.11
N SER A 97 -3.01 5.02 5.96
CA SER A 97 -2.05 5.94 6.55
C SER A 97 -2.77 6.97 7.41
N LEU A 98 -3.61 6.46 8.32
CA LEU A 98 -4.44 7.26 9.21
C LEU A 98 -3.61 7.99 10.27
N LEU A 99 -2.59 7.31 10.80
CA LEU A 99 -1.62 7.93 11.69
C LEU A 99 -0.46 8.48 10.86
N PRO A 100 -0.07 9.75 11.06
CA PRO A 100 1.08 10.31 10.37
C PRO A 100 2.33 9.49 10.71
N GLY A 101 3.06 9.08 9.67
CA GLY A 101 4.28 8.28 9.81
C GLY A 101 4.06 6.76 9.86
N ILE A 102 2.83 6.27 10.07
CA ILE A 102 2.51 4.85 10.06
C ILE A 102 1.69 4.53 8.81
N VAL A 103 2.16 3.56 8.03
CA VAL A 103 1.41 3.05 6.88
C VAL A 103 1.20 1.57 7.07
N GLU A 104 -0.05 1.20 7.25
CA GLU A 104 -0.49 -0.18 7.29
C GLU A 104 -0.99 -0.58 5.91
N GLN A 105 -0.61 -1.78 5.48
CA GLN A 105 -1.07 -2.31 4.22
C GLN A 105 -1.57 -3.74 4.42
N GLN A 106 -2.83 -3.95 4.05
CA GLN A 106 -3.49 -5.25 4.12
C GLN A 106 -3.48 -5.87 2.72
N ILE A 107 -3.00 -7.11 2.61
CA ILE A 107 -2.90 -7.83 1.32
C ILE A 107 -4.29 -8.32 0.88
N THR A 108 -5.15 -8.62 1.85
CA THR A 108 -6.55 -8.99 1.62
C THR A 108 -7.41 -7.77 1.81
N CYS A 109 -8.09 -7.34 0.75
CA CYS A 109 -8.93 -6.15 0.80
C CYS A 109 -10.21 -6.42 1.61
N ILE A 110 -10.39 -5.65 2.68
CA ILE A 110 -11.31 -5.99 3.78
C ILE A 110 -12.77 -5.60 3.48
N LEU A 111 -12.99 -4.72 2.49
CA LEU A 111 -14.31 -4.14 2.23
C LEU A 111 -14.54 -4.04 0.72
N LYS A 112 -15.32 -4.96 0.15
CA LYS A 112 -16.07 -4.67 -1.08
C LYS A 112 -17.27 -3.84 -0.64
N ALA A 113 -17.44 -2.63 -1.19
CA ALA A 113 -18.72 -1.94 -1.08
C ALA A 113 -19.81 -2.93 -1.49
N VAL A 114 -20.72 -3.21 -0.57
CA VAL A 114 -21.74 -4.26 -0.65
C VAL A 114 -22.40 -4.25 -2.04
N SER A 115 -22.06 -5.23 -2.88
CA SER A 115 -22.71 -5.44 -4.17
C SER A 115 -23.96 -6.31 -4.06
N ASN A 116 -24.51 -6.48 -2.86
CA ASN A 116 -25.66 -7.33 -2.61
C ASN A 116 -26.96 -6.54 -2.37
N ILE A 117 -27.31 -5.67 -3.32
CA ILE A 117 -28.68 -5.07 -3.37
C ILE A 117 -29.72 -6.14 -3.78
N LYS A 118 -29.31 -7.34 -4.22
CA LYS A 118 -30.23 -8.45 -4.50
C LYS A 118 -30.64 -9.28 -3.27
N ALA A 119 -30.05 -9.09 -2.10
CA ALA A 119 -30.38 -9.88 -0.90
C ALA A 119 -31.44 -9.25 0.03
N VAL A 120 -31.78 -7.97 -0.12
CA VAL A 120 -32.75 -7.28 0.76
C VAL A 120 -34.21 -7.48 0.35
N ASN A 121 -34.49 -7.91 -0.89
CA ASN A 121 -35.86 -8.19 -1.36
C ASN A 121 -36.34 -9.63 -1.13
N ARG A 122 -35.69 -10.43 -0.27
CA ARG A 122 -36.12 -11.80 0.06
C ARG A 122 -36.54 -12.01 1.52
N VAL A 123 -36.53 -10.96 2.34
CA VAL A 123 -36.93 -11.01 3.76
C VAL A 123 -38.06 -10.00 4.04
N VAL A 124 -38.96 -9.84 3.08
CA VAL A 124 -40.31 -9.34 3.34
C VAL A 124 -41.26 -10.31 2.65
N LYS A 125 -41.66 -11.32 3.42
CA LYS A 125 -42.90 -12.08 3.20
C LYS A 125 -43.82 -11.73 4.36
#